data_AF-A0A3B6TET5-F1
#
_entry.id   AF-A0A3B6TET5-F1
#
_cell.length_a   1.000
_cell.length_b   1.000
_cell.length_c   1.000
_cell.angle_alpha   90.00
_cell.angle_beta   90.00
_cell.angle_gamma   90.00
#
_symmetry.space_group_name_H-M   'P 1'
#
loop_
_entity.id
_entity.type
_entity.pdbx_description
1 polymer ?
#
loop_
_entity_poly.entity_id
_entity_poly.type
_entity_poly.pdbx_seq_one_letter_code
_entity_poly.pdbx_strand_id
1 'polypeptide(L)'
;MYVVSSNNMEVVDTMKNKGHSMGVAAAVFDDCYFMACDFLHTNFEHCNKEANKVAHELARLAKFSVTRDCFEEPMNNIVTFLINNATVISNE
;
A
#
# COMPACT_ATOMS: atom_id res chain seq x y z
N MET A 1 -6.20 -11.47 -10.86
CA MET A 1 -5.61 -11.73 -9.53
C MET A 1 -4.89 -10.47 -9.11
N TYR A 2 -5.23 -9.90 -7.96
CA TYR A 2 -4.60 -8.68 -7.45
C TYR A 2 -3.49 -9.06 -6.47
N VAL A 3 -2.39 -8.32 -6.51
CA VAL A 3 -1.27 -8.46 -5.58
C VAL A 3 -1.11 -7.15 -4.83
N VAL A 4 -1.14 -7.23 -3.50
CA VAL A 4 -0.87 -6.11 -2.60
C VAL A 4 0.49 -6.33 -1.96
N SER A 5 1.44 -5.46 -2.26
CA SER A 5 2.82 -5.58 -1.80
C SER A 5 3.12 -4.62 -0.66
N SER A 6 3.84 -5.10 0.35
CA SER A 6 4.32 -4.27 1.46
C SER A 6 5.76 -4.61 1.82
N ASN A 7 6.53 -3.61 2.23
CA ASN A 7 7.88 -3.81 2.75
C ASN A 7 7.93 -4.06 4.26
N ASN A 8 6.77 -4.15 4.92
CA ASN A 8 6.67 -4.57 6.31
C ASN A 8 6.18 -6.02 6.36
N MET A 9 7.04 -6.93 6.84
CA MET A 9 6.72 -8.36 6.96
C MET A 9 5.55 -8.60 7.91
N GLU A 10 5.46 -7.87 9.02
CA GLU A 10 4.37 -8.01 10.00
C GLU A 10 3.01 -7.73 9.34
N VAL A 11 2.93 -6.66 8.54
CA VAL A 11 1.72 -6.34 7.79
C VAL A 11 1.35 -7.46 6.82
N VAL A 12 2.32 -8.00 6.08
CA VAL A 12 2.07 -9.08 5.11
C VAL A 12 1.56 -10.33 5.81
N ASP A 13 2.20 -10.72 6.91
CA ASP A 13 1.83 -11.93 7.66
C ASP A 13 0.45 -11.78 8.30
N THR A 14 0.12 -10.62 8.87
CA THR A 14 -1.21 -10.31 9.39
C THR A 14 -2.28 -10.39 8.30
N MET A 15 -2.03 -9.79 7.12
CA MET A 15 -3.00 -9.80 6.02
C MET A 15 -3.20 -11.20 5.42
N LYS A 16 -2.13 -12.02 5.36
CA LYS A 16 -2.24 -13.45 5.01
C LYS A 16 -3.04 -14.23 6.05
N ASN A 17 -2.97 -13.84 7.32
CA ASN A 17 -3.77 -14.39 8.41
C ASN A 17 -5.15 -13.70 8.54
N LYS A 18 -5.72 -13.26 7.40
CA LYS A 18 -7.07 -12.68 7.32
C LYS A 18 -7.27 -11.39 8.13
N GLY A 19 -6.22 -10.58 8.27
CA GLY A 19 -6.28 -9.33 9.04
C GLY A 19 -6.22 -9.52 10.56
N HIS A 20 -6.17 -10.76 11.05
CA HIS A 20 -6.19 -11.02 12.49
C HIS A 20 -4.90 -10.52 13.16
N SER A 21 -5.04 -9.49 13.98
CA SER A 21 -3.99 -8.93 14.82
C SER A 21 -4.53 -8.55 16.20
N MET A 22 -3.62 -8.32 17.15
CA MET A 22 -3.95 -7.90 18.51
C MET A 22 -3.43 -6.47 18.75
N GLY A 23 -4.17 -5.69 19.55
CA GLY A 23 -3.75 -4.36 19.99
C GLY A 23 -4.39 -3.21 19.19
N VAL A 24 -3.76 -2.04 19.25
CA VAL A 24 -4.37 -0.77 18.79
C VAL A 24 -4.63 -0.74 17.28
N ALA A 25 -3.89 -1.53 16.50
CA ALA A 25 -4.02 -1.59 15.05
C ALA A 25 -5.06 -2.62 14.56
N ALA A 26 -5.68 -3.41 15.45
CA ALA A 26 -6.56 -4.52 15.06
C ALA A 26 -7.69 -4.08 14.13
N ALA A 27 -8.41 -3.02 14.48
CA ALA A 27 -9.49 -2.47 13.66
C ALA A 27 -9.02 -2.06 12.25
N VAL A 28 -7.79 -1.52 12.14
CA VAL A 28 -7.23 -1.10 10.84
C VAL A 28 -6.94 -2.32 9.96
N PHE A 29 -6.43 -3.41 10.54
CA PHE A 29 -6.17 -4.63 9.79
C PHE A 29 -7.46 -5.34 9.36
N ASP A 30 -8.47 -5.37 10.22
CA ASP A 30 -9.78 -5.91 9.89
C ASP A 30 -10.40 -5.15 8.71
N ASP A 31 -10.45 -3.81 8.80
CA ASP A 31 -10.98 -2.95 7.73
C ASP A 31 -10.23 -3.15 6.40
N CYS A 32 -8.90 -3.17 6.43
CA CYS A 32 -8.08 -3.44 5.25
C CYS A 32 -8.34 -4.82 4.65
N TYR A 33 -8.57 -5.83 5.49
CA TYR A 33 -8.86 -7.17 5.01
C TYR A 33 -10.23 -7.23 4.35
N PHE A 34 -11.25 -6.62 4.95
CA PHE A 34 -12.59 -6.54 4.34
C PHE A 34 -12.56 -5.81 3.00
N MET A 35 -11.85 -4.68 2.89
CA MET A 35 -11.67 -4.00 1.60
C MET A 35 -10.96 -4.88 0.57
N ALA A 36 -10.00 -5.70 0.99
CA ALA A 36 -9.32 -6.63 0.08
C ALA A 36 -10.22 -7.79 -0.39
N CYS A 37 -11.23 -8.17 0.41
CA CYS A 37 -12.23 -9.19 0.06
C CYS A 37 -13.23 -8.72 -1.00
N ASP A 38 -13.40 -7.41 -1.20
CA ASP A 38 -14.24 -6.88 -2.29
C ASP A 38 -13.67 -7.22 -3.69
N PHE A 39 -12.37 -7.53 -3.76
CA PHE A 39 -11.73 -8.02 -4.97
C PHE A 39 -11.82 -9.56 -5.04
N LEU A 40 -12.12 -10.08 -6.23
CA LEU A 40 -12.34 -11.53 -6.44
C LEU A 40 -11.22 -12.43 -5.89
N HIS A 41 -9.95 -12.03 -6.03
CA HIS A 41 -8.78 -12.75 -5.53
C HIS A 41 -7.63 -11.76 -5.26
N THR A 42 -7.28 -11.57 -3.99
CA THR A 42 -6.18 -10.71 -3.53
C THR A 42 -5.12 -11.53 -2.81
N ASN A 43 -3.86 -11.39 -3.23
CA ASN A 43 -2.69 -11.95 -2.55
C ASN A 43 -1.87 -10.84 -1.89
N PHE A 44 -1.27 -11.15 -0.75
CA PHE A 44 -0.38 -10.24 -0.03
C PHE A 44 1.06 -10.74 -0.12
N GLU A 45 1.97 -9.87 -0.54
CA GLU A 45 3.36 -10.23 -0.77
C GLU A 45 4.33 -9.25 -0.12
N HIS A 46 5.47 -9.78 0.33
CA HIS A 46 6.55 -8.95 0.82
C HIS A 46 7.37 -8.42 -0.36
N CYS A 47 7.67 -7.13 -0.34
CA CYS A 47 8.59 -6.52 -1.30
C CYS A 47 9.71 -5.79 -0.54
N ASN A 48 10.87 -5.67 -1.17
CA ASN A 48 11.95 -4.89 -0.56
C ASN A 48 11.60 -3.38 -0.55
N LYS A 49 12.32 -2.61 0.26
CA LYS A 49 12.11 -1.15 0.37
C LYS A 49 12.32 -0.41 -0.97
N GLU A 50 13.19 -0.95 -1.83
CA GLU A 50 13.50 -0.40 -3.15
C GLU A 50 12.30 -0.48 -4.10
N ALA A 51 11.59 -1.61 -4.10
CA ALA A 51 10.37 -1.81 -4.87
C ALA A 51 9.19 -1.01 -4.30
N ASN A 52 9.16 -0.80 -2.98
CA ASN A 52 8.09 -0.03 -2.32
C ASN A 52 8.35 1.49 -2.25
N LYS A 53 9.26 2.04 -3.08
CA LYS A 53 9.67 3.46 -3.02
C LYS A 53 8.51 4.43 -3.15
N VAL A 54 7.54 4.17 -4.05
CA VAL A 54 6.37 5.03 -4.25
C VAL A 54 5.56 5.17 -2.96
N ALA A 55 5.21 4.04 -2.32
CA ALA A 55 4.46 4.04 -1.07
C ALA A 55 5.25 4.69 0.08
N HIS A 56 6.57 4.50 0.11
CA HIS A 56 7.44 5.15 1.09
C HIS A 56 7.41 6.68 0.96
N GLU A 57 7.54 7.20 -0.27
CA GLU A 57 7.52 8.64 -0.52
C GLU A 57 6.13 9.25 -0.26
N LEU A 58 5.05 8.54 -0.61
CA LEU A 58 3.68 8.91 -0.24
C LEU A 58 3.53 9.04 1.28
N ALA A 59 3.94 8.02 2.04
CA ALA A 59 3.88 8.05 3.50
C ALA A 59 4.75 9.16 4.10
N ARG A 60 5.94 9.41 3.51
CA ARG A 60 6.82 10.51 3.91
C ARG A 60 6.14 11.86 3.72
N LEU A 61 5.53 12.10 2.56
CA LEU A 61 4.84 13.36 2.26
C LEU A 61 3.61 13.56 3.15
N ALA A 62 2.77 12.52 3.32
CA ALA A 62 1.59 12.56 4.18
C ALA A 62 1.93 12.82 5.66
N LYS A 63 3.07 12.31 6.15
CA LYS A 63 3.52 12.58 7.52
C LYS A 63 3.77 14.06 7.79
N PHE A 64 4.18 14.81 6.77
CA PHE A 64 4.49 16.24 6.87
C PHE A 64 3.40 17.14 6.28
N SER A 65 2.29 16.57 5.77
CA SER A 65 1.18 17.39 5.31
C SER A 65 0.41 17.95 6.50
N VAL A 66 0.19 19.27 6.47
CA VAL A 66 -0.58 19.96 7.52
C VAL A 66 -2.06 19.63 7.39
N THR A 67 -2.52 19.39 6.17
CA THR A 67 -3.88 18.97 5.87
C THR A 67 -3.95 17.45 5.74
N ARG A 68 -5.03 16.86 6.27
CA ARG A 68 -5.37 15.44 6.06
C ARG A 68 -6.33 15.29 4.87
N ASP A 69 -6.22 16.19 3.92
CA ASP A 69 -7.12 16.26 2.77
C ASP A 69 -6.79 15.15 1.77
N CYS A 70 -7.81 14.61 1.12
CA CYS A 70 -7.63 13.74 -0.03
C CYS A 70 -7.27 14.61 -1.23
N PHE A 71 -6.17 14.32 -1.90
CA PHE A 71 -5.75 15.04 -3.10
C PHE A 71 -6.26 14.30 -4.34
N GLU A 72 -7.08 14.95 -5.15
CA GLU A 72 -7.55 14.42 -6.44
C GLU A 72 -6.41 14.35 -7.48
N GLU A 73 -5.49 15.30 -7.45
CA GLU A 73 -4.31 15.32 -8.33
C GLU A 73 -3.04 14.85 -7.60
N PRO A 74 -2.19 14.03 -8.24
CA PRO A 74 -0.94 13.60 -7.64
C PRO A 74 0.00 14.79 -7.44
N MET A 75 0.59 14.89 -6.24
CA MET A 75 1.63 15.89 -5.99
C MET A 75 2.80 15.69 -6.98
N ASN A 76 3.32 16.79 -7.55
CA ASN A 76 4.42 16.77 -8.52
C ASN A 76 5.61 15.92 -8.07
N ASN A 77 5.90 15.89 -6.77
CA ASN A 77 7.00 15.11 -6.19
C ASN A 77 6.80 13.59 -6.28
N ILE A 78 5.59 13.12 -6.56
CA ILE A 78 5.18 11.70 -6.63
C ILE A 78 5.04 11.27 -8.09
N VAL A 79 4.71 12.20 -9.00
CA VAL A 79 4.52 11.93 -10.44
C VAL A 79 5.71 11.20 -11.05
N THR A 80 6.95 11.61 -10.75
CA THR A 80 8.17 10.95 -11.25
C THR A 80 8.29 9.48 -10.79
N PHE A 81 7.82 9.16 -9.58
CA PHE A 81 7.83 7.78 -9.08
C PHE A 81 6.69 6.96 -9.70
N LEU A 82 5.53 7.56 -9.96
CA LEU A 82 4.39 6.91 -10.60
C LEU A 82 4.66 6.56 -12.07
N ILE A 83 5.31 7.46 -12.82
CA ILE A 83 5.66 7.23 -14.23
C ILE A 83 6.53 5.96 -14.37
N ASN A 84 7.52 5.79 -13.48
CA ASN A 84 8.38 4.61 -13.48
C ASN A 84 7.65 3.31 -13.12
N ASN A 85 6.57 3.39 -12.34
CA ASN A 85 5.78 2.21 -11.99
C ASN A 85 4.84 1.79 -13.14
N ALA A 86 4.25 2.76 -13.85
CA ALA A 86 3.37 2.49 -14.98
C ALA A 86 4.13 1.94 -16.20
N THR A 87 5.34 2.43 -16.46
CA THR A 87 6.18 1.91 -17.57
C THR A 87 6.65 0.48 -17.32
N VAL A 88 6.84 0.06 -16.07
CA VAL A 88 7.15 -1.34 -15.72
C VAL A 88 5.94 -2.26 -15.94
N ILE A 89 4.71 -1.78 -15.73
CA ILE A 89 3.49 -2.56 -15.98
C ILE A 89 3.16 -2.67 -17.48
N SER A 90 3.69 -1.77 -18.31
CA SER A 90 3.38 -1.71 -19.75
C SER A 90 4.22 -2.67 -20.62
N ASN A 91 4.96 -3.59 -20.02
CA ASN A 91 5.76 -4.62 -20.71
C ASN A 91 5.36 -6.02 -20.23
N GLU A 92 4.21 -6.52 -20.70
CA GLU A 92 3.96 -7.88 -21.23
C GLU A 92 2.54 -8.01 -21.80
#